data_AF-A0A0H4B850-F1
#
_entry.id   AF-A0A0H4B850-F1
#
_cell.length_a   1.000
_cell.length_b   1.000
_cell.length_c   1.000
_cell.angle_alpha   90.00
_cell.angle_beta   90.00
_cell.angle_gamma   90.00
#
_symmetry.space_group_name_H-M   'P 1'
#
loop_
_entity.id
_entity.type
_entity.pdbx_description
1 polymer ?
#
loop_
_entity_poly.entity_id
_entity_poly.type
_entity_poly.pdbx_seq_one_letter_code
_entity_poly.pdbx_strand_id
1 'polypeptide(L)'
;MSKRHPVVAVTGSSGAGTSTVKRAFEHIFARENITPAVVEGDSYHRFERMAMKTAMSESLAKGENFSHFGPEANLFDKLEELFRVYGETGGGQKRYYLHSPEEAAEHNARLGVSLEPGQFTPWEDIPGGTDVLFYEGLHGGVVGDGYDVASLADLLVGVVPITNLEWIQKIHRDNAERGYSAEAIVDTILRRMPDYINHICPQFSRTDINFQRVPTVDTSNPFICRNIPTPDESFVIIHFRKGAREKWGIDFSYLLSMIHDSFMSSPTSIVVNGGKMGFAMELILTPIIHRMIEEQSKVS
;
A
#
# COMPACT_ATOMS: atom_id res chain seq x y z
N MET A 1 12.56 -16.58 1.53
CA MET A 1 13.10 -15.27 1.10
C MET A 1 14.03 -15.50 -0.06
N SER A 2 13.62 -15.01 -1.23
CA SER A 2 14.36 -15.23 -2.47
C SER A 2 15.50 -14.24 -2.54
N LYS A 3 16.73 -14.73 -2.37
CA LYS A 3 17.90 -13.89 -2.62
C LYS A 3 18.04 -13.51 -4.10
N ARG A 4 17.37 -14.22 -5.02
CA ARG A 4 17.54 -14.03 -6.47
C ARG A 4 16.52 -13.07 -7.09
N HIS A 5 15.32 -13.00 -6.54
CA HIS A 5 14.23 -12.16 -7.06
C HIS A 5 13.52 -11.52 -5.87
N PRO A 6 14.06 -10.40 -5.35
CA PRO A 6 13.50 -9.77 -4.16
C PRO A 6 12.08 -9.26 -4.41
N VAL A 7 11.24 -9.37 -3.37
CA VAL A 7 9.89 -8.83 -3.33
C VAL A 7 9.82 -7.71 -2.29
N VAL A 8 9.47 -6.51 -2.74
CA VAL A 8 9.20 -5.36 -1.89
C VAL A 8 7.71 -5.06 -1.93
N ALA A 9 7.07 -5.09 -0.77
CA ALA A 9 5.63 -4.84 -0.65
C ALA A 9 5.38 -3.63 0.23
N VAL A 10 4.60 -2.69 -0.29
CA VAL A 10 3.98 -1.61 0.46
C VAL A 10 2.53 -1.99 0.71
N THR A 11 2.19 -2.15 1.98
CA THR A 11 0.80 -2.30 2.43
C THR A 11 0.33 -1.03 3.12
N GLY A 12 -0.89 -0.59 2.84
CA GLY A 12 -1.41 0.62 3.46
C GLY A 12 -2.90 0.59 3.66
N SER A 13 -3.43 1.73 4.08
CA SER A 13 -4.86 2.00 4.07
C SER A 13 -5.19 3.16 3.13
N SER A 14 -6.48 3.30 2.81
CA SER A 14 -6.90 4.20 1.74
C SER A 14 -6.63 5.66 2.11
N GLY A 15 -5.78 6.36 1.35
CA GLY A 15 -5.44 7.77 1.63
C GLY A 15 -4.14 7.97 2.42
N ALA A 16 -3.38 6.90 2.69
CA ALA A 16 -2.10 6.98 3.41
C ALA A 16 -0.99 7.84 2.75
N GLY A 17 -1.22 8.37 1.55
CA GLY A 17 -0.22 9.08 0.76
C GLY A 17 0.42 8.20 -0.32
N THR A 18 -0.35 7.33 -0.95
CA THR A 18 0.10 6.42 -2.04
C THR A 18 0.92 7.15 -3.10
N SER A 19 0.52 8.36 -3.50
CA SER A 19 1.30 9.18 -4.45
C SER A 19 2.68 9.61 -3.92
N THR A 20 2.81 9.87 -2.61
CA THR A 20 4.11 10.17 -1.98
C THR A 20 4.99 8.93 -1.93
N VAL A 21 4.40 7.77 -1.60
CA VAL A 21 5.11 6.49 -1.54
C VAL A 21 5.60 6.08 -2.92
N LYS A 22 4.69 6.01 -3.90
CA LYS A 22 5.00 5.70 -5.30
C LYS A 22 6.14 6.57 -5.83
N ARG A 23 6.04 7.89 -5.63
CA ARG A 23 7.09 8.82 -6.06
C ARG A 23 8.44 8.60 -5.38
N ALA A 24 8.44 8.30 -4.08
CA ALA A 24 9.68 7.98 -3.36
C ALA A 24 10.34 6.71 -3.94
N PHE A 25 9.57 5.65 -4.17
CA PHE A 25 10.09 4.43 -4.80
C PHE A 25 10.54 4.67 -6.24
N GLU A 26 9.79 5.42 -7.06
CA GLU A 26 10.20 5.82 -8.41
C GLU A 26 11.55 6.55 -8.40
N HIS A 27 11.76 7.49 -7.46
CA HIS A 27 13.04 8.18 -7.31
C HIS A 27 14.17 7.21 -6.92
N ILE A 28 13.92 6.28 -6.00
CA ILE A 28 14.91 5.27 -5.59
C ILE A 28 15.29 4.41 -6.78
N PHE A 29 14.30 3.85 -7.49
CA PHE A 29 14.54 2.98 -8.63
C PHE A 29 15.28 3.70 -9.75
N ALA A 30 14.91 4.96 -10.05
CA ALA A 30 15.61 5.75 -11.05
C ALA A 30 17.05 6.08 -10.64
N ARG A 31 17.30 6.42 -9.36
CA ARG A 31 18.64 6.76 -8.85
C ARG A 31 19.58 5.57 -8.84
N GLU A 32 19.06 4.40 -8.48
CA GLU A 32 19.82 3.15 -8.36
C GLU A 32 19.83 2.33 -9.66
N ASN A 33 19.21 2.85 -10.73
CA ASN A 33 19.07 2.16 -12.03
C ASN A 33 18.46 0.76 -11.91
N ILE A 34 17.37 0.67 -11.14
CA ILE A 34 16.60 -0.55 -10.87
C ILE A 34 15.39 -0.58 -11.79
N THR A 35 15.12 -1.74 -12.40
CA THR A 35 13.95 -2.01 -13.25
C THR A 35 12.90 -2.79 -12.44
N PRO A 36 11.88 -2.13 -11.86
CA PRO A 36 10.87 -2.80 -11.06
C PRO A 36 9.78 -3.46 -11.92
N ALA A 37 9.34 -4.65 -11.53
CA ALA A 37 8.03 -5.16 -11.87
C ALA A 37 6.99 -4.50 -10.94
N VAL A 38 6.31 -3.45 -11.41
CA VAL A 38 5.28 -2.76 -10.60
C VAL A 38 3.94 -3.51 -10.70
N VAL A 39 3.35 -3.78 -9.54
CA VAL A 39 2.03 -4.41 -9.37
C VAL A 39 1.18 -3.59 -8.39
N GLU A 40 0.02 -3.17 -8.86
CA GLU A 40 -0.97 -2.44 -8.06
C GLU A 40 -1.93 -3.43 -7.38
N GLY A 41 -2.27 -3.19 -6.12
CA GLY A 41 -3.09 -4.11 -5.33
C GLY A 41 -4.49 -4.31 -5.91
N ASP A 42 -5.04 -3.27 -6.54
CA ASP A 42 -6.38 -3.29 -7.13
C ASP A 42 -6.49 -4.28 -8.29
N SER A 43 -5.36 -4.65 -8.91
CA SER A 43 -5.27 -5.71 -9.91
C SER A 43 -5.74 -7.09 -9.38
N TYR A 44 -5.71 -7.28 -8.07
CA TYR A 44 -6.10 -8.52 -7.41
C TYR A 44 -7.48 -8.46 -6.76
N HIS A 45 -8.27 -7.41 -7.02
CA HIS A 45 -9.70 -7.43 -6.69
C HIS A 45 -10.41 -8.58 -7.41
N ARG A 46 -11.37 -9.21 -6.75
CA ARG A 46 -12.19 -10.29 -7.34
C ARG A 46 -13.22 -9.75 -8.32
N PHE A 47 -13.71 -8.54 -8.08
CA PHE A 47 -14.87 -7.97 -8.79
C PHE A 47 -14.53 -6.67 -9.48
N GLU A 48 -15.06 -6.51 -10.70
CA GLU A 48 -15.16 -5.21 -11.36
C GLU A 48 -16.16 -4.31 -10.62
N ARG A 49 -16.13 -3.01 -10.89
CA ARG A 49 -16.89 -1.98 -10.17
C ARG A 49 -18.37 -2.30 -10.02
N MET A 50 -19.02 -2.78 -11.09
CA MET A 50 -20.45 -3.09 -11.07
C MET A 50 -20.76 -4.39 -10.33
N ALA A 51 -19.97 -5.44 -10.57
CA ALA A 51 -20.11 -6.70 -9.86
C ALA A 51 -19.88 -6.54 -8.35
N MET A 52 -18.91 -5.69 -7.96
CA MET A 52 -18.63 -5.36 -6.57
C MET A 52 -19.81 -4.67 -5.89
N LYS A 53 -20.46 -3.72 -6.57
CA LYS A 53 -21.67 -3.06 -6.05
C LYS A 53 -22.80 -4.07 -5.82
N THR A 54 -23.01 -4.98 -6.76
CA THR A 54 -24.02 -6.03 -6.64
C THR A 54 -23.71 -6.95 -5.45
N ALA A 55 -22.49 -7.48 -5.36
CA ALA A 55 -22.08 -8.35 -4.25
C ALA A 55 -22.23 -7.65 -2.89
N MET A 56 -21.80 -6.39 -2.79
CA MET A 56 -21.99 -5.58 -1.58
C MET A 56 -23.47 -5.41 -1.19
N SER A 57 -24.36 -5.22 -2.17
CA SER A 57 -25.80 -5.09 -1.92
C SER A 57 -26.43 -6.39 -1.46
N GLU A 58 -26.02 -7.52 -2.03
CA GLU A 58 -26.52 -8.85 -1.68
C GLU A 58 -26.08 -9.27 -0.28
N SER A 59 -24.80 -9.07 0.07
CA SER A 59 -24.30 -9.34 1.43
C SER A 59 -24.99 -8.45 2.46
N LEU A 60 -25.21 -7.17 2.14
CA LEU A 60 -25.95 -6.26 3.03
C LEU A 60 -27.37 -6.76 3.30
N ALA A 61 -28.08 -7.26 2.29
CA ALA A 61 -29.42 -7.81 2.44
C ALA A 61 -29.46 -9.08 3.32
N LYS A 62 -28.35 -9.82 3.40
CA LYS A 62 -28.18 -10.99 4.27
C LYS A 62 -27.66 -10.64 5.68
N GLY A 63 -27.29 -9.39 5.93
CA GLY A 63 -26.63 -8.98 7.18
C GLY A 63 -25.18 -9.48 7.29
N GLU A 64 -24.55 -9.83 6.17
CA GLU A 64 -23.17 -10.27 6.10
C GLU A 64 -22.23 -9.08 5.91
N ASN A 65 -21.06 -9.15 6.53
CA ASN A 65 -20.01 -8.17 6.35
C ASN A 65 -19.25 -8.47 5.04
N PHE A 66 -19.12 -7.46 4.18
CA PHE A 66 -18.44 -7.59 2.89
C PHE A 66 -17.90 -6.25 2.43
N SER A 67 -16.58 -6.19 2.18
CA SER A 67 -15.93 -5.00 1.66
C SER A 67 -14.64 -5.32 0.89
N HIS A 68 -14.06 -4.30 0.24
CA HIS A 68 -12.76 -4.40 -0.44
C HIS A 68 -11.60 -4.81 0.49
N PHE A 69 -11.79 -4.79 1.80
CA PHE A 69 -10.77 -5.19 2.75
C PHE A 69 -10.74 -6.70 3.00
N GLY A 70 -11.86 -7.39 2.82
CA GLY A 70 -12.02 -8.81 3.12
C GLY A 70 -11.56 -9.75 1.99
N PRO A 71 -11.34 -11.04 2.31
CA PRO A 71 -10.90 -12.06 1.35
C PRO A 71 -11.92 -12.37 0.25
N GLU A 72 -13.20 -12.15 0.50
CA GLU A 72 -14.26 -12.41 -0.48
C GLU A 72 -14.16 -11.45 -1.66
N ALA A 73 -13.69 -10.21 -1.45
CA ALA A 73 -13.54 -9.20 -2.49
C ALA A 73 -12.17 -9.23 -3.19
N ASN A 74 -11.26 -10.13 -2.79
CA ASN A 74 -9.88 -10.16 -3.26
C ASN A 74 -9.42 -11.57 -3.66
N LEU A 75 -8.37 -11.64 -4.48
CA LEU A 75 -7.73 -12.87 -4.95
C LEU A 75 -6.40 -13.06 -4.20
N PHE A 76 -6.45 -13.28 -2.88
CA PHE A 76 -5.25 -13.40 -2.04
C PHE A 76 -4.40 -14.62 -2.36
N ASP A 77 -5.03 -15.72 -2.78
CA ASP A 77 -4.38 -16.92 -3.31
C ASP A 77 -3.51 -16.59 -4.54
N LYS A 78 -4.06 -15.82 -5.48
CA LYS A 78 -3.31 -15.37 -6.66
C LYS A 78 -2.22 -14.36 -6.32
N LEU A 79 -2.43 -13.51 -5.32
CA LEU A 79 -1.42 -12.56 -4.87
C LEU A 79 -0.24 -13.29 -4.22
N GLU A 80 -0.51 -14.29 -3.38
CA GLU A 80 0.50 -15.17 -2.82
C GLU A 80 1.25 -15.93 -3.93
N GLU A 81 0.51 -16.47 -4.90
CA GLU A 81 1.09 -17.15 -6.06
C GLU A 81 2.04 -16.21 -6.82
N LEU A 82 1.65 -14.96 -7.09
CA LEU A 82 2.52 -13.98 -7.72
C LEU A 82 3.83 -13.81 -6.94
N PHE A 83 3.75 -13.55 -5.63
CA PHE A 83 4.95 -13.29 -4.82
C PHE A 83 5.87 -14.51 -4.81
N ARG A 84 5.29 -15.70 -4.71
CA ARG A 84 6.03 -16.96 -4.72
C ARG A 84 6.70 -17.20 -6.07
N VAL A 85 5.95 -17.12 -7.16
CA VAL A 85 6.46 -17.34 -8.52
C VAL A 85 7.53 -16.32 -8.89
N TYR A 86 7.32 -15.06 -8.54
CA TYR A 86 8.34 -14.03 -8.77
C TYR A 86 9.60 -14.34 -7.96
N GLY A 87 9.47 -14.64 -6.67
CA GLY A 87 10.59 -15.06 -5.84
C GLY A 87 11.36 -16.24 -6.44
N GLU A 88 10.68 -17.22 -7.02
CA GLU A 88 11.32 -18.42 -7.60
C GLU A 88 11.95 -18.17 -8.99
N THR A 89 11.34 -17.32 -9.81
CA THR A 89 11.60 -17.29 -11.27
C THR A 89 11.83 -15.89 -11.86
N GLY A 90 11.49 -14.83 -11.14
CA GLY A 90 11.41 -13.46 -11.67
C GLY A 90 10.22 -13.22 -12.61
N GLY A 91 9.33 -14.19 -12.76
CA GLY A 91 8.11 -14.10 -13.57
C GLY A 91 6.85 -13.98 -12.72
N GLY A 92 5.69 -14.10 -13.38
CA GLY A 92 4.39 -14.02 -12.73
C GLY A 92 3.38 -13.39 -13.67
N GLN A 93 2.12 -13.31 -13.23
CA GLN A 93 1.06 -12.67 -14.00
C GLN A 93 0.55 -11.45 -13.26
N LYS A 94 0.25 -10.39 -14.01
CA LYS A 94 -0.42 -9.20 -13.51
C LYS A 94 -1.53 -8.76 -14.47
N ARG A 95 -2.36 -7.84 -14.01
CA ARG A 95 -3.34 -7.11 -14.83
C ARG A 95 -3.49 -5.71 -14.26
N TYR A 96 -4.38 -4.91 -14.83
CA TYR A 96 -4.69 -3.57 -14.36
C TYR A 96 -6.19 -3.46 -14.06
N TYR A 97 -6.53 -2.67 -13.03
CA TYR A 97 -7.90 -2.25 -12.77
C TYR A 97 -8.01 -0.77 -13.14
N LEU A 98 -8.80 -0.47 -14.17
CA LEU A 98 -8.78 0.86 -14.79
C LEU A 98 -9.53 1.86 -13.91
N HIS A 99 -8.87 2.91 -13.44
CA HIS A 99 -9.49 3.92 -12.58
C HIS A 99 -10.11 5.08 -13.35
N SER A 100 -9.51 5.46 -14.48
CA SER A 100 -9.83 6.67 -15.24
C SER A 100 -9.99 6.42 -16.74
N PRO A 101 -10.72 7.30 -17.47
CA PRO A 101 -10.80 7.22 -18.93
C PRO A 101 -9.44 7.31 -19.63
N GLU A 102 -8.53 8.11 -19.09
CA GLU A 102 -7.17 8.29 -19.61
C GLU A 102 -6.36 6.98 -19.53
N GLU A 103 -6.41 6.34 -18.36
CA GLU A 103 -5.77 5.04 -18.14
C GLU A 103 -6.42 3.95 -19.03
N ALA A 104 -7.75 3.95 -19.13
CA ALA A 104 -8.46 3.04 -20.02
C ALA A 104 -8.02 3.24 -21.48
N ALA A 105 -7.90 4.49 -21.96
CA ALA A 105 -7.44 4.78 -23.31
C ALA A 105 -6.00 4.27 -23.57
N GLU A 106 -5.09 4.48 -22.61
CA GLU A 106 -3.70 3.98 -22.70
C GLU A 106 -3.66 2.46 -22.82
N HIS A 107 -4.33 1.75 -21.91
CA HIS A 107 -4.34 0.29 -21.90
C HIS A 107 -5.10 -0.31 -23.09
N ASN A 108 -6.21 0.31 -23.51
CA ASN A 108 -6.96 -0.08 -24.69
C ASN A 108 -6.09 0.01 -25.96
N ALA A 109 -5.34 1.10 -26.12
CA ALA A 109 -4.42 1.27 -27.25
C ALA A 109 -3.29 0.25 -27.23
N ARG A 110 -2.70 -0.02 -26.06
CA ARG A 110 -1.59 -0.97 -25.90
C ARG A 110 -2.02 -2.43 -26.14
N LEU A 111 -3.20 -2.81 -25.65
CA LEU A 111 -3.66 -4.20 -25.64
C LEU A 111 -4.63 -4.54 -26.78
N GLY A 112 -5.12 -3.55 -27.53
CA GLY A 112 -6.13 -3.77 -28.57
C GLY A 112 -7.49 -4.19 -28.00
N VAL A 113 -7.85 -3.70 -26.81
CA VAL A 113 -9.11 -3.98 -26.11
C VAL A 113 -9.98 -2.72 -26.03
N SER A 114 -11.24 -2.89 -25.62
CA SER A 114 -12.19 -1.78 -25.43
C SER A 114 -12.83 -1.89 -24.05
N LEU A 115 -12.12 -1.42 -23.04
CA LEU A 115 -12.51 -1.43 -21.64
C LEU A 115 -12.80 -0.02 -21.13
N GLU A 116 -13.64 0.06 -20.10
CA GLU A 116 -14.06 1.28 -19.43
C GLU A 116 -13.51 1.34 -17.99
N PRO A 117 -13.50 2.54 -17.36
CA PRO A 117 -13.12 2.67 -15.95
C PRO A 117 -13.97 1.79 -15.03
N GLY A 118 -13.30 1.01 -14.19
CA GLY A 118 -13.90 0.03 -13.29
C GLY A 118 -13.84 -1.41 -13.81
N GLN A 119 -13.17 -1.64 -14.94
CA GLN A 119 -12.94 -2.96 -15.52
C GLN A 119 -11.49 -3.42 -15.38
N PHE A 120 -11.28 -4.73 -15.52
CA PHE A 120 -9.94 -5.32 -15.53
C PHE A 120 -9.41 -5.49 -16.94
N THR A 121 -8.12 -5.22 -17.13
CA THR A 121 -7.42 -5.75 -18.30
C THR A 121 -7.27 -7.27 -18.22
N PRO A 122 -7.02 -7.95 -19.35
CA PRO A 122 -6.56 -9.34 -19.33
C PRO A 122 -5.29 -9.50 -18.50
N TRP A 123 -5.06 -10.71 -17.99
CA TRP A 123 -3.79 -11.08 -17.36
C TRP A 123 -2.69 -11.10 -18.41
N GLU A 124 -1.53 -10.56 -18.05
CA GLU A 124 -0.31 -10.54 -18.84
C GLU A 124 0.88 -10.98 -17.99
N ASP A 125 1.89 -11.55 -18.63
CA ASP A 125 3.11 -11.96 -17.94
C ASP A 125 3.93 -10.73 -17.53
N ILE A 126 4.57 -10.81 -16.36
CA ILE A 126 5.54 -9.81 -15.93
C ILE A 126 6.71 -9.82 -16.93
N PRO A 127 7.16 -8.65 -17.41
CA PRO A 127 8.28 -8.58 -18.33
C PRO A 127 9.54 -9.14 -17.67
N GLY A 128 10.31 -9.92 -18.43
CA GLY A 128 11.62 -10.40 -18.00
C GLY A 128 12.64 -9.26 -17.86
N GLY A 129 13.73 -9.53 -17.14
CA GLY A 129 14.78 -8.54 -16.89
C GLY A 129 14.42 -7.51 -15.82
N THR A 130 13.49 -7.86 -14.92
CA THR A 130 13.15 -7.05 -13.76
C THR A 130 14.04 -7.43 -12.57
N ASP A 131 14.47 -6.41 -11.83
CA ASP A 131 15.38 -6.57 -10.70
C ASP A 131 14.60 -6.88 -9.41
N VAL A 132 13.39 -6.34 -9.27
CA VAL A 132 12.57 -6.42 -8.05
C VAL A 132 11.07 -6.39 -8.36
N LEU A 133 10.28 -7.17 -7.63
CA LEU A 133 8.83 -7.01 -7.63
C LEU A 133 8.46 -5.92 -6.64
N PHE A 134 7.79 -4.88 -7.12
CA PHE A 134 7.27 -3.80 -6.29
C PHE A 134 5.75 -3.88 -6.26
N TYR A 135 5.20 -4.27 -5.11
CA TYR A 135 3.77 -4.27 -4.85
C TYR A 135 3.36 -3.04 -4.05
N GLU A 136 2.29 -2.35 -4.47
CA GLU A 136 1.64 -1.29 -3.69
C GLU A 136 0.14 -1.58 -3.59
N GLY A 137 -0.39 -1.71 -2.38
CA GLY A 137 -1.82 -1.96 -2.19
C GLY A 137 -2.25 -2.07 -0.74
N LEU A 138 -3.44 -2.62 -0.53
CA LEU A 138 -4.01 -2.79 0.82
C LEU A 138 -3.60 -4.11 1.49
N HIS A 139 -3.00 -5.05 0.74
CA HIS A 139 -2.88 -6.46 1.17
C HIS A 139 -1.49 -7.07 1.01
N GLY A 140 -0.45 -6.24 0.93
CA GLY A 140 0.94 -6.71 0.74
C GLY A 140 1.48 -7.54 1.91
N GLY A 141 0.82 -7.51 3.07
CA GLY A 141 1.17 -8.28 4.27
C GLY A 141 0.01 -9.12 4.82
N VAL A 142 -0.94 -9.51 3.96
CA VAL A 142 -2.13 -10.26 4.35
C VAL A 142 -1.78 -11.71 4.68
N VAL A 143 -2.40 -12.24 5.73
CA VAL A 143 -2.28 -13.65 6.18
C VAL A 143 -3.66 -14.08 6.65
N GLY A 144 -4.07 -15.28 6.27
CA GLY A 144 -5.34 -15.88 6.67
C GLY A 144 -5.39 -17.38 6.36
N ASP A 145 -6.60 -17.92 6.29
CA ASP A 145 -6.80 -19.35 6.06
C ASP A 145 -6.45 -19.72 4.62
N GLY A 146 -5.30 -20.36 4.45
CA GLY A 146 -4.83 -20.86 3.15
C GLY A 146 -4.00 -19.87 2.32
N TYR A 147 -3.55 -18.76 2.90
CA TYR A 147 -2.63 -17.81 2.25
C TYR A 147 -1.75 -17.06 3.27
N ASP A 148 -0.46 -16.90 2.96
CA ASP A 148 0.52 -16.11 3.71
C ASP A 148 1.42 -15.29 2.77
N VAL A 149 0.87 -14.16 2.27
CA VAL A 149 1.59 -13.23 1.39
C VAL A 149 2.75 -12.57 2.14
N ALA A 150 2.58 -12.28 3.43
CA ALA A 150 3.59 -11.59 4.24
C ALA A 150 4.92 -12.36 4.31
N SER A 151 4.87 -13.69 4.36
CA SER A 151 6.07 -14.54 4.41
C SER A 151 6.95 -14.49 3.15
N LEU A 152 6.38 -14.02 2.04
CA LEU A 152 7.01 -13.97 0.72
C LEU A 152 7.62 -12.60 0.39
N ALA A 153 7.32 -11.56 1.19
CA ALA A 153 7.93 -10.24 1.04
C ALA A 153 9.29 -10.19 1.77
N ASP A 154 10.35 -9.79 1.07
CA ASP A 154 11.69 -9.63 1.66
C ASP A 154 11.82 -8.33 2.45
N LEU A 155 11.07 -7.29 2.00
CA LEU A 155 10.84 -6.04 2.70
C LEU A 155 9.34 -5.71 2.66
N LEU A 156 8.71 -5.61 3.83
CA LEU A 156 7.31 -5.23 3.98
C LEU A 156 7.19 -3.86 4.68
N VAL A 157 6.73 -2.85 3.95
CA VAL A 157 6.56 -1.48 4.45
C VAL A 157 5.08 -1.19 4.67
N GLY A 158 4.74 -0.72 5.87
CA GLY A 158 3.40 -0.24 6.20
C GLY A 158 3.32 1.27 6.02
N VAL A 159 2.29 1.76 5.32
CA VAL A 159 2.04 3.21 5.22
C VAL A 159 0.58 3.48 5.57
N VAL A 160 0.34 4.19 6.65
CA VAL A 160 -0.99 4.26 7.26
C VAL A 160 -1.25 5.61 7.93
N PRO A 161 -2.37 6.30 7.70
CA PRO A 161 -2.78 7.41 8.54
C PRO A 161 -3.41 6.89 9.84
N ILE A 162 -3.50 7.72 10.88
CA ILE A 162 -4.40 7.37 12.00
C ILE A 162 -5.84 7.23 11.50
N THR A 163 -6.64 6.40 12.16
CA THR A 163 -8.03 6.09 11.76
C THR A 163 -8.87 7.34 11.50
N ASN A 164 -8.75 8.38 12.34
CA ASN A 164 -9.48 9.63 12.14
C ASN A 164 -9.11 10.31 10.82
N LEU A 165 -7.82 10.35 10.46
CA LEU A 165 -7.38 10.92 9.19
C LEU A 165 -7.85 10.07 7.99
N GLU A 166 -7.84 8.75 8.12
CA GLU A 166 -8.39 7.85 7.09
C GLU A 166 -9.87 8.16 6.82
N TRP A 167 -10.66 8.34 7.87
CA TRP A 167 -12.08 8.68 7.77
C TRP A 167 -12.28 10.06 7.15
N ILE A 168 -11.53 11.08 7.58
CA ILE A 168 -11.57 12.42 6.98
C ILE A 168 -11.31 12.35 5.48
N GLN A 169 -10.28 11.61 5.06
CA GLN A 169 -9.94 11.43 3.65
C GLN A 169 -11.01 10.67 2.87
N LYS A 170 -11.64 9.67 3.50
CA LYS A 170 -12.74 8.92 2.88
C LYS A 170 -13.98 9.80 2.70
N ILE A 171 -14.38 10.55 3.74
CA ILE A 171 -15.49 11.50 3.70
C ILE A 171 -15.30 12.54 2.59
N HIS A 172 -14.10 13.13 2.50
CA HIS A 172 -13.81 14.14 1.48
C HIS A 172 -13.89 13.58 0.06
N ARG A 173 -13.33 12.40 -0.19
CA ARG A 173 -13.42 11.74 -1.52
C ARG A 173 -14.87 11.44 -1.89
N ASP A 174 -15.64 10.90 -0.94
CA ASP A 174 -17.03 10.52 -1.17
C ASP A 174 -17.95 11.75 -1.38
N ASN A 175 -17.69 12.85 -0.67
CA ASN A 175 -18.38 14.12 -0.87
C ASN A 175 -18.06 14.74 -2.24
N ALA A 176 -16.78 14.78 -2.62
CA ALA A 176 -16.33 15.38 -3.88
C ALA A 176 -16.86 14.62 -5.12
N GLU A 177 -16.93 13.29 -5.05
CA GLU A 177 -17.36 12.47 -6.18
C GLU A 177 -18.89 12.31 -6.27
N ARG A 178 -19.62 12.32 -5.15
CA ARG A 178 -20.99 11.74 -5.15
C ARG A 178 -22.03 12.44 -4.27
N GLY A 179 -21.70 13.51 -3.54
CA GLY A 179 -22.69 14.30 -2.78
C GLY A 179 -23.50 13.48 -1.76
N TYR A 180 -22.92 12.44 -1.17
CA TYR A 180 -23.61 11.57 -0.22
C TYR A 180 -24.02 12.32 1.06
N SER A 181 -25.10 11.87 1.70
CA SER A 181 -25.47 12.37 3.03
C SER A 181 -24.45 11.90 4.07
N ALA A 182 -24.32 12.65 5.17
CA ALA A 182 -23.44 12.28 6.27
C ALA A 182 -23.78 10.89 6.84
N GLU A 183 -25.06 10.50 6.89
CA GLU A 183 -25.47 9.17 7.36
C GLU A 183 -24.95 8.05 6.45
N ALA A 184 -25.05 8.23 5.12
CA ALA A 184 -24.58 7.21 4.17
C ALA A 184 -23.06 6.96 4.26
N ILE A 185 -22.29 7.99 4.64
CA ILE A 185 -20.86 7.87 4.85
C ILE A 185 -20.56 7.13 6.15
N VAL A 186 -21.29 7.43 7.23
CA VAL A 186 -21.19 6.72 8.51
C VAL A 186 -21.46 5.23 8.32
N ASP A 187 -22.56 4.88 7.66
CA ASP A 187 -22.93 3.48 7.40
C ASP A 187 -21.87 2.75 6.59
N THR A 188 -21.28 3.44 5.60
CA THR A 188 -20.21 2.88 4.79
C THR A 188 -18.94 2.62 5.60
N ILE A 189 -18.58 3.52 6.53
CA ILE A 189 -17.44 3.35 7.42
C ILE A 189 -17.69 2.17 8.36
N LEU A 190 -18.83 2.16 9.06
CA LEU A 190 -19.19 1.12 10.02
C LEU A 190 -19.19 -0.28 9.37
N ARG A 191 -19.75 -0.40 8.17
CA ARG A 191 -19.76 -1.67 7.43
C ARG A 191 -18.36 -2.19 7.12
N ARG A 192 -17.37 -1.33 6.95
CA ARG A 192 -15.99 -1.75 6.61
C ARG A 192 -15.14 -2.05 7.84
N MET A 193 -15.56 -1.60 9.03
CA MET A 193 -14.76 -1.72 10.25
C MET A 193 -14.41 -3.16 10.63
N PRO A 194 -15.32 -4.15 10.53
CA PRO A 194 -14.95 -5.52 10.85
C PRO A 194 -13.83 -6.03 9.94
N ASP A 195 -13.91 -5.81 8.62
CA ASP A 195 -12.82 -6.21 7.72
C ASP A 195 -11.54 -5.41 7.96
N TYR A 196 -11.65 -4.12 8.25
CA TYR A 196 -10.49 -3.28 8.55
C TYR A 196 -9.70 -3.83 9.75
N ILE A 197 -10.41 -4.16 10.84
CA ILE A 197 -9.81 -4.71 12.06
C ILE A 197 -9.21 -6.11 11.81
N ASN A 198 -9.89 -6.96 11.02
CA ASN A 198 -9.49 -8.35 10.84
C ASN A 198 -8.48 -8.58 9.71
N HIS A 199 -8.45 -7.71 8.69
CA HIS A 199 -7.65 -7.93 7.48
C HIS A 199 -6.66 -6.81 7.18
N ILE A 200 -6.89 -5.56 7.63
CA ILE A 200 -5.96 -4.44 7.40
C ILE A 200 -5.02 -4.25 8.59
N CYS A 201 -5.56 -3.99 9.79
CA CYS A 201 -4.75 -3.72 10.98
C CYS A 201 -3.66 -4.77 11.28
N PRO A 202 -3.92 -6.09 11.18
CA PRO A 202 -2.92 -7.10 11.54
C PRO A 202 -1.67 -7.07 10.65
N GLN A 203 -1.78 -6.54 9.43
CA GLN A 203 -0.64 -6.42 8.50
C GLN A 203 0.44 -5.49 9.06
N PHE A 204 0.07 -4.40 9.74
CA PHE A 204 1.02 -3.43 10.29
C PHE A 204 1.87 -4.02 11.43
N SER A 205 1.42 -5.10 12.07
CA SER A 205 2.22 -5.88 13.03
C SER A 205 3.26 -6.79 12.37
N ARG A 206 3.15 -7.01 11.06
CA ARG A 206 4.03 -7.89 10.26
C ARG A 206 5.09 -7.11 9.49
N THR A 207 4.78 -5.87 9.12
CA THR A 207 5.72 -4.95 8.43
C THR A 207 7.06 -4.82 9.16
N ASP A 208 8.14 -4.65 8.39
CA ASP A 208 9.45 -4.31 8.89
C ASP A 208 9.49 -2.85 9.38
N ILE A 209 8.84 -1.95 8.64
CA ILE A 209 8.85 -0.50 8.88
C ILE A 209 7.44 0.05 8.66
N ASN A 210 6.90 0.77 9.64
CA ASN A 210 5.63 1.49 9.51
C ASN A 210 5.89 2.99 9.42
N PHE A 211 5.27 3.64 8.44
CA PHE A 211 5.14 5.10 8.32
C PHE A 211 3.71 5.48 8.69
N GLN A 212 3.51 5.92 9.93
CA GLN A 212 2.21 6.30 10.44
C GLN A 212 2.02 7.82 10.42
N ARG A 213 1.09 8.32 9.62
CA ARG A 213 0.79 9.76 9.54
C ARG A 213 -0.21 10.19 10.62
N VAL A 214 0.18 11.18 11.41
CA VAL A 214 -0.57 11.70 12.56
C VAL A 214 -0.76 13.22 12.42
N PRO A 215 -2.00 13.70 12.15
CA PRO A 215 -2.30 15.13 12.20
C PRO A 215 -2.04 15.74 13.58
N THR A 216 -1.54 16.97 13.61
CA THR A 216 -1.37 17.80 14.81
C THR A 216 -2.44 18.88 14.93
N VAL A 217 -3.51 18.75 14.15
CA VAL A 217 -4.72 19.57 14.19
C VAL A 217 -5.89 18.80 14.80
N ASP A 218 -6.97 19.50 15.15
CA ASP A 218 -8.15 18.87 15.73
C ASP A 218 -8.85 17.95 14.72
N THR A 219 -8.72 16.64 14.96
CA THR A 219 -9.39 15.58 14.21
C THR A 219 -10.33 14.76 15.10
N SER A 220 -10.71 15.30 16.26
CA SER A 220 -11.54 14.61 17.26
C SER A 220 -12.91 14.20 16.73
N ASN A 221 -13.50 15.01 15.83
CA ASN A 221 -14.70 14.67 15.08
C ASN A 221 -14.42 14.68 13.56
N PRO A 222 -14.11 13.52 12.96
CA PRO A 222 -13.75 13.43 11.55
C PRO A 222 -14.91 13.73 10.59
N PHE A 223 -16.17 13.66 11.05
CA PHE A 223 -17.38 13.83 10.22
C PHE A 223 -17.72 15.28 9.90
N ILE A 224 -17.17 16.23 10.66
CA ILE A 224 -17.38 17.67 10.45
C ILE A 224 -16.10 18.38 9.98
N CYS A 225 -15.02 17.63 9.77
CA CYS A 225 -13.75 18.19 9.36
C CYS A 225 -13.87 18.74 7.93
N ARG A 226 -13.51 20.02 7.74
CA ARG A 226 -13.72 20.74 6.48
C ARG A 226 -12.65 20.48 5.43
N ASN A 227 -11.43 20.17 5.88
CA ASN A 227 -10.27 19.97 5.04
C ASN A 227 -9.53 18.72 5.51
N ILE A 228 -8.90 18.02 4.58
CA ILE A 228 -7.92 16.98 4.92
C ILE A 228 -6.69 17.71 5.49
N PRO A 229 -6.22 17.39 6.71
CA PRO A 229 -4.97 17.93 7.23
C PRO A 229 -3.85 17.82 6.22
N THR A 230 -3.07 18.88 6.05
CA THR A 230 -1.93 18.94 5.13
C THR A 230 -0.72 18.19 5.71
N PRO A 231 0.31 17.88 4.89
CA PRO A 231 1.54 17.29 5.40
C PRO A 231 2.21 18.15 6.49
N ASP A 232 2.17 19.48 6.36
CA ASP A 232 2.77 20.41 7.33
C ASP A 232 2.00 20.43 8.66
N GLU A 233 0.70 20.16 8.62
CA GLU A 233 -0.18 19.96 9.78
C GLU A 233 -0.12 18.53 10.34
N SER A 234 0.91 17.75 9.98
CA SER A 234 1.07 16.37 10.39
C SER A 234 2.50 16.04 10.78
N PHE A 235 2.65 15.05 11.64
CA PHE A 235 3.89 14.28 11.77
C PHE A 235 3.74 12.92 11.09
N VAL A 236 4.87 12.28 10.84
CA VAL A 236 4.96 10.87 10.48
C VAL A 236 5.82 10.17 11.52
N ILE A 237 5.24 9.16 12.17
CA ILE A 237 5.95 8.26 13.07
C ILE A 237 6.49 7.12 12.22
N ILE A 238 7.81 6.99 12.17
CA ILE A 238 8.50 5.92 11.46
C ILE A 238 8.95 4.91 12.51
N HIS A 239 8.22 3.80 12.59
CA HIS A 239 8.46 2.73 13.53
C HIS A 239 9.16 1.56 12.85
N PHE A 240 10.23 1.06 13.47
CA PHE A 240 10.97 -0.10 13.00
C PHE A 240 10.65 -1.30 13.89
N ARG A 241 10.23 -2.40 13.26
CA ARG A 241 9.96 -3.65 13.98
C ARG A 241 11.22 -4.14 14.68
N LYS A 242 11.06 -4.83 15.81
CA LYS A 242 12.18 -5.48 16.52
C LYS A 242 12.98 -6.36 15.56
N GLY A 243 14.30 -6.17 15.50
CA GLY A 243 15.19 -6.89 14.60
C GLY A 243 15.37 -6.22 13.23
N ALA A 244 14.46 -5.36 12.80
CA ALA A 244 14.55 -4.66 11.51
C ALA A 244 15.71 -3.67 11.49
N ARG A 245 15.96 -2.99 12.63
CA ARG A 245 17.10 -2.07 12.78
C ARG A 245 18.42 -2.78 12.52
N GLU A 246 18.63 -3.95 13.12
CA GLU A 246 19.85 -4.75 12.98
C GLU A 246 19.94 -5.38 11.59
N LYS A 247 18.83 -5.94 11.09
CA LYS A 247 18.73 -6.53 9.73
C LYS A 247 19.18 -5.52 8.67
N TRP A 248 18.69 -4.29 8.78
CA TRP A 248 18.86 -3.25 7.76
C TRP A 248 19.93 -2.20 8.08
N GLY A 249 20.58 -2.27 9.24
CA GLY A 249 21.63 -1.33 9.62
C GLY A 249 21.13 0.10 9.84
N ILE A 250 19.94 0.27 10.41
CA ILE A 250 19.35 1.60 10.62
C ILE A 250 20.11 2.37 11.71
N ASP A 251 20.66 3.52 11.33
CA ASP A 251 21.34 4.46 12.22
C ASP A 251 20.45 5.68 12.51
N PHE A 252 19.86 5.70 13.70
CA PHE A 252 19.05 6.84 14.15
C PHE A 252 19.85 8.13 14.30
N SER A 253 21.14 8.06 14.63
CA SER A 253 21.98 9.26 14.77
C SER A 253 22.11 9.97 13.43
N TYR A 254 22.36 9.19 12.37
CA TYR A 254 22.36 9.68 11.00
C TYR A 254 21.00 10.25 10.61
N LEU A 255 19.90 9.50 10.81
CA LEU A 255 18.56 9.98 10.47
C LEU A 255 18.20 11.29 11.18
N LEU A 256 18.49 11.41 12.48
CA LEU A 256 18.27 12.63 13.26
C LEU A 256 19.09 13.81 12.74
N SER A 257 20.33 13.58 12.30
CA SER A 257 21.17 14.63 11.73
C SER A 257 20.71 15.10 10.35
N MET A 258 20.16 14.19 9.54
CA MET A 258 19.78 14.47 8.16
C MET A 258 18.37 15.05 8.06
N ILE A 259 17.46 14.62 8.94
CA ILE A 259 16.06 15.03 8.91
C ILE A 259 15.87 16.12 9.96
N HIS A 260 15.89 17.38 9.48
CA HIS A 260 15.67 18.55 10.32
C HIS A 260 14.39 18.45 11.16
N ASP A 261 14.49 18.85 12.43
CA ASP A 261 13.42 18.78 13.46
C ASP A 261 12.84 17.38 13.70
N SER A 262 13.54 16.32 13.31
CA SER A 262 13.16 14.96 13.71
C SER A 262 13.58 14.68 15.16
N PHE A 263 12.85 13.78 15.82
CA PHE A 263 13.14 13.38 17.20
C PHE A 263 12.73 11.93 17.45
N MET A 264 13.28 11.32 18.49
CA MET A 264 12.91 9.96 18.90
C MET A 264 11.70 10.01 19.84
N SER A 265 10.63 9.30 19.52
CA SER A 265 9.48 9.11 20.42
C SER A 265 9.56 7.82 21.22
N SER A 266 10.32 6.84 20.72
CA SER A 266 10.61 5.58 21.41
C SER A 266 11.98 5.04 20.97
N PRO A 267 12.55 4.02 21.63
CA PRO A 267 13.80 3.39 21.18
C PRO A 267 13.76 2.79 19.77
N THR A 268 12.57 2.58 19.21
CA THR A 268 12.34 1.98 17.89
C THR A 268 11.61 2.91 16.92
N SER A 269 11.39 4.17 17.30
CA SER A 269 10.60 5.10 16.49
C SER A 269 11.22 6.49 16.44
N ILE A 270 11.35 7.00 15.21
CA ILE A 270 11.66 8.40 14.92
C ILE A 270 10.40 9.11 14.42
N VAL A 271 10.23 10.37 14.78
CA VAL A 271 9.13 11.22 14.35
C VAL A 271 9.71 12.30 13.43
N VAL A 272 9.07 12.51 12.28
CA VAL A 272 9.49 13.49 11.27
C VAL A 272 8.29 14.35 10.87
N ASN A 273 8.52 15.60 10.45
CA ASN A 273 7.46 16.43 9.88
C ASN A 273 6.83 15.74 8.64
N GLY A 274 5.52 15.83 8.46
CA GLY A 274 4.82 15.16 7.37
C GLY A 274 5.27 15.60 5.98
N GLY A 275 5.66 16.86 5.80
CA GLY A 275 6.28 17.37 4.56
C GLY A 275 7.64 16.73 4.25
N LYS A 276 8.27 16.04 5.21
CA LYS A 276 9.55 15.32 5.06
C LYS A 276 9.39 13.82 4.88
N MET A 277 8.16 13.29 4.77
CA MET A 277 7.91 11.85 4.63
C MET A 277 8.66 11.23 3.45
N GLY A 278 8.53 11.78 2.24
CA GLY A 278 9.22 11.25 1.06
C GLY A 278 10.75 11.26 1.19
N PHE A 279 11.31 12.35 1.75
CA PHE A 279 12.74 12.43 2.02
C PHE A 279 13.21 11.39 3.05
N ALA A 280 12.44 11.18 4.12
CA ALA A 280 12.74 10.15 5.11
C ALA A 280 12.65 8.74 4.49
N MET A 281 11.66 8.48 3.64
CA MET A 281 11.55 7.22 2.89
C MET A 281 12.77 6.99 2.00
N GLU A 282 13.19 7.99 1.23
CA GLU A 282 14.40 7.86 0.40
C GLU A 282 15.64 7.55 1.25
N LEU A 283 15.87 8.27 2.36
CA LEU A 283 17.03 8.04 3.24
C LEU A 283 17.05 6.64 3.86
N ILE A 284 15.88 6.11 4.22
CA ILE A 284 15.74 4.83 4.92
C ILE A 284 15.74 3.66 3.92
N LEU A 285 14.99 3.77 2.83
CA LEU A 285 14.69 2.66 1.93
C LEU A 285 15.75 2.49 0.82
N THR A 286 16.40 3.57 0.37
CA THR A 286 17.47 3.48 -0.63
C THR A 286 18.56 2.48 -0.24
N PRO A 287 19.22 2.59 0.94
CA PRO A 287 20.29 1.65 1.30
C PRO A 287 19.79 0.22 1.49
N ILE A 288 18.54 0.04 1.91
CA ILE A 288 17.91 -1.28 2.05
C ILE A 288 17.75 -1.93 0.69
N ILE A 289 17.11 -1.23 -0.25
CA ILE A 289 16.83 -1.73 -1.59
C ILE A 289 18.15 -1.98 -2.34
N HIS A 290 19.09 -1.04 -2.26
CA HIS A 290 20.43 -1.20 -2.84
C HIS A 290 21.09 -2.49 -2.37
N ARG A 291 21.09 -2.75 -1.07
CA ARG A 291 21.64 -3.98 -0.49
C ARG A 291 20.92 -5.24 -1.00
N MET A 292 19.59 -5.20 -1.15
CA MET A 292 18.83 -6.33 -1.68
C MET A 292 19.25 -6.66 -3.12
N ILE A 293 19.46 -5.65 -3.97
CA ILE A 293 19.93 -5.82 -5.35
C ILE A 293 21.40 -6.30 -5.41
N GLU A 294 22.27 -5.80 -4.52
CA GLU A 294 23.64 -6.33 -4.43
C GLU A 294 23.68 -7.79 -4.00
N GLU A 295 22.82 -8.20 -3.06
CA GLU A 295 22.72 -9.59 -2.60
C GLU A 295 22.21 -10.51 -3.72
N GLN A 296 21.28 -10.03 -4.56
CA GLN A 296 20.86 -10.71 -5.78
C GLN A 296 22.03 -10.94 -6.73
N SER A 297 22.78 -9.89 -7.04
CA SER A 297 23.93 -9.95 -7.97
C SER A 297 25.02 -10.94 -7.54
N LYS A 298 25.08 -11.30 -6.25
CA LYS A 298 26.05 -12.28 -5.69
C LYS A 298 25.59 -13.74 -5.82
N VAL A 299 24.31 -13.98 -6.10
CA VAL A 299 23.67 -15.31 -6.15
C VAL A 299 23.22 -15.69 -7.57
N SER A 300 23.21 -14.71 -8.48
CA SER A 300 23.12 -14.84 -9.94
C SER A 300 24.39 -15.43 -10.54
#